data_AF-A0A0G0RL03-F1
#
_entry.id   AF-A0A0G0RL03-F1
#
_cell.length_a   1.000
_cell.length_b   1.000
_cell.length_c   1.000
_cell.angle_alpha   90.00
_cell.angle_beta   90.00
_cell.angle_gamma   90.00
#
_symmetry.space_group_name_H-M   'P 1'
#
loop_
_entity.id
_entity.type
_entity.pdbx_description
1 polymer ?
#
loop_
_entity_poly.entity_id
_entity_poly.type
_entity_poly.pdbx_seq_one_letter_code
_entity_poly.pdbx_strand_id
1 'polypeptide(L)'
;MDRTDFLQSLGTVEIPILSTPFKVDDHFQAGREIAFGIKIAEMDLCFRRLFGGQEIAPCRATKLRHSSLIGDTPAETLFYILGGETKVEVSLWAIWCLMIKDSATLTGCGKPNIFHCPAVDGRVHPVGVYESTSGWNLSGVGLEVTNYC
;
A
#
# COMPACT_ATOMS: atom_id res chain seq x y z
N MET A 1 8.30 4.61 23.85
CA MET A 1 7.02 4.13 23.31
C MET A 1 7.36 2.92 22.47
N ASP A 2 6.76 1.77 22.80
CA ASP A 2 7.13 0.50 22.17
C ASP A 2 6.26 0.28 20.92
N ARG A 3 6.77 -0.42 19.91
CA ARG A 3 6.14 -0.56 18.58
C ARG A 3 4.74 -1.18 18.64
N THR A 4 4.54 -2.05 19.62
CA THR A 4 3.25 -2.68 19.95
C THR A 4 2.16 -1.68 20.34
N ASP A 5 2.50 -0.42 20.61
CA ASP A 5 1.55 0.62 20.99
C ASP A 5 0.80 1.20 19.76
N PHE A 6 1.32 1.00 18.54
CA PHE A 6 0.76 1.61 17.32
C PHE A 6 0.34 0.62 16.24
N LEU A 7 0.99 -0.55 16.15
CA LEU A 7 0.74 -1.55 15.11
C LEU A 7 0.21 -2.86 15.68
N GLN A 8 -0.90 -3.33 15.12
CA GLN A 8 -1.43 -4.66 15.36
C GLN A 8 -0.97 -5.58 14.24
N SER A 9 -0.22 -6.63 14.57
CA SER A 9 0.09 -7.68 13.61
C SER A 9 -1.20 -8.36 13.16
N LEU A 10 -1.44 -8.39 11.85
CA LEU A 10 -2.59 -9.07 11.25
C LEU A 10 -2.22 -10.47 10.76
N GLY A 11 -0.94 -10.74 10.51
CA GLY A 11 -0.44 -12.04 10.13
C GLY A 11 0.54 -11.98 8.95
N THR A 12 0.55 -13.06 8.17
CA THR A 12 1.39 -13.21 6.98
C THR A 12 0.55 -13.70 5.81
N VAL A 13 0.70 -13.08 4.64
CA VAL A 13 0.06 -13.52 3.40
C VAL A 13 1.10 -14.14 2.46
N GLU A 14 0.72 -15.20 1.77
CA GLU A 14 1.49 -15.73 0.65
C GLU A 14 1.25 -14.86 -0.59
N ILE A 15 2.33 -14.29 -1.13
CA ILE A 15 2.34 -13.55 -2.38
C ILE A 15 2.75 -14.51 -3.50
N PRO A 16 1.88 -14.76 -4.49
CA PRO A 16 2.20 -15.66 -5.59
C PRO A 16 3.35 -15.13 -6.43
N ILE A 17 3.95 -16.03 -7.20
CA ILE A 17 4.96 -15.68 -8.20
C ILE A 17 4.38 -14.67 -9.21
N LEU A 18 5.17 -13.65 -9.54
CA LEU A 18 4.92 -12.79 -10.70
C LEU A 18 5.81 -13.28 -11.83
N SER A 19 5.23 -13.99 -12.80
CA SER A 19 5.97 -14.58 -13.92
C SER A 19 6.17 -13.60 -15.08
N THR A 20 5.23 -12.67 -15.28
CA THR A 20 5.26 -11.65 -16.33
C THR A 20 5.42 -10.27 -15.72
N PRO A 21 6.12 -9.33 -16.39
CA PRO A 21 6.18 -7.95 -15.92
C PRO A 21 4.80 -7.35 -15.73
N PHE A 22 4.69 -6.49 -14.74
CA PHE A 22 3.46 -5.82 -14.34
C PHE A 22 3.68 -4.32 -14.47
N LYS A 23 2.92 -3.64 -15.32
CA LYS A 23 2.92 -2.18 -15.37
C LYS A 23 1.92 -1.64 -14.36
N VAL A 24 2.36 -0.67 -13.56
CA VAL A 24 1.52 -0.05 -12.54
C VAL A 24 0.31 0.61 -13.18
N ASP A 25 0.48 1.41 -14.22
CA ASP A 25 -0.64 2.08 -14.92
C ASP A 25 -1.69 1.11 -15.52
N ASP A 26 -1.35 -0.15 -15.79
CA ASP A 26 -2.30 -1.13 -16.33
C ASP A 26 -3.21 -1.72 -15.24
N HIS A 27 -2.70 -1.79 -14.01
CA HIS A 27 -3.37 -2.47 -12.90
C HIS A 27 -3.84 -1.50 -11.82
N PHE A 28 -3.27 -0.31 -11.73
CA PHE A 28 -3.64 0.70 -10.75
C PHE A 28 -4.35 1.88 -11.42
N GLN A 29 -5.63 1.68 -11.80
CA GLN A 29 -6.45 2.69 -12.48
C GLN A 29 -7.63 3.14 -11.62
N ALA A 30 -7.64 4.41 -11.22
CA ALA A 30 -8.75 5.00 -10.47
C ALA A 30 -10.04 5.08 -11.31
N GLY A 31 -11.18 4.89 -10.65
CA GLY A 31 -12.51 4.96 -11.25
C GLY A 31 -12.87 3.76 -12.15
N ARG A 32 -12.04 2.72 -12.18
CA ARG A 32 -12.29 1.50 -12.97
C ARG A 32 -12.24 0.27 -12.08
N GLU A 33 -13.11 -0.67 -12.41
CA GLU A 33 -12.96 -2.04 -11.96
C GLU A 33 -11.99 -2.75 -12.89
N ILE A 34 -10.98 -3.37 -12.30
CA ILE A 34 -9.89 -4.07 -12.98
C ILE A 34 -10.07 -5.57 -12.69
N ALA A 35 -9.22 -6.41 -13.28
CA ALA A 35 -9.22 -7.86 -13.08
C ALA A 35 -9.45 -8.25 -11.60
N PHE A 36 -10.17 -9.35 -11.41
CA PHE A 36 -10.53 -9.90 -10.08
C PHE A 36 -11.49 -9.04 -9.25
N GLY A 37 -12.20 -8.08 -9.87
CA GLY A 37 -13.24 -7.29 -9.20
C GLY A 37 -12.69 -6.17 -8.31
N ILE A 38 -11.38 -5.88 -8.41
CA ILE A 38 -10.78 -4.76 -7.68
C ILE A 38 -11.23 -3.47 -8.34
N LYS A 39 -11.92 -2.64 -7.57
CA LYS A 39 -12.20 -1.25 -7.94
C LYS A 39 -11.29 -0.32 -7.15
N ILE A 40 -10.44 0.44 -7.85
CA ILE A 40 -9.70 1.55 -7.23
C ILE A 40 -10.60 2.78 -7.31
N ALA A 41 -11.07 3.24 -6.16
CA ALA A 41 -11.88 4.44 -6.05
C ALA A 41 -11.01 5.67 -6.35
N GLU A 42 -9.93 5.84 -5.60
CA GLU A 42 -9.05 6.99 -5.70
C GLU A 42 -7.58 6.61 -5.67
N MET A 43 -6.79 7.43 -6.35
CA MET A 43 -5.35 7.35 -6.38
C MET A 43 -4.81 8.77 -6.47
N ASP A 44 -4.13 9.21 -5.42
CA ASP A 44 -3.65 10.58 -5.32
C ASP A 44 -2.56 10.90 -6.36
N LEU A 45 -2.30 12.19 -6.55
CA LEU A 45 -1.31 12.67 -7.52
C LEU A 45 0.11 12.20 -7.17
N CYS A 46 0.41 12.07 -5.87
CA CYS A 46 1.71 11.64 -5.39
C CYS A 46 2.00 10.18 -5.76
N PHE A 47 1.04 9.28 -5.58
CA PHE A 47 1.14 7.88 -5.98
C PHE A 47 1.42 7.79 -7.48
N ARG A 48 0.59 8.46 -8.29
CA ARG A 48 0.74 8.43 -9.77
C ARG A 48 2.12 8.89 -10.20
N ARG A 49 2.60 9.99 -9.61
CA ARG A 49 3.92 10.56 -9.92
C ARG A 49 5.06 9.64 -9.51
N LEU A 50 4.95 8.98 -8.36
CA LEU A 50 6.00 8.12 -7.82
C LEU A 50 6.03 6.72 -8.45
N PHE A 51 4.88 6.21 -8.89
CA PHE A 51 4.74 4.80 -9.24
C PHE A 51 4.11 4.52 -10.60
N GLY A 52 3.34 5.43 -11.21
CA GLY A 52 2.51 5.14 -12.39
C GLY A 52 3.29 4.54 -13.56
N GLY A 53 4.42 5.16 -13.92
CA GLY A 53 5.30 4.68 -14.99
C GLY A 53 6.18 3.48 -14.63
N GLN A 54 6.02 2.88 -13.46
CA GLN A 54 6.87 1.79 -13.01
C GLN A 54 6.46 0.47 -13.67
N GLU A 55 7.48 -0.26 -14.15
CA GLU A 55 7.36 -1.67 -14.49
C GLU A 55 7.92 -2.51 -13.35
N ILE A 56 7.08 -3.37 -12.78
CA ILE A 56 7.44 -4.30 -11.73
C ILE A 56 7.97 -5.57 -12.40
N ALA A 57 9.24 -5.87 -12.14
CA ALA A 57 9.91 -7.04 -12.68
C ALA A 57 9.35 -8.36 -12.12
N PRO A 58 9.47 -9.48 -12.86
CA PRO A 58 9.13 -10.80 -12.36
C PRO A 58 9.80 -11.12 -11.03
N CYS A 59 9.06 -11.72 -10.10
CA CYS A 59 9.55 -12.04 -8.77
C CYS A 59 9.07 -13.42 -8.32
N ARG A 60 9.89 -14.08 -7.48
CA ARG A 60 9.54 -15.37 -6.88
C ARG A 60 8.40 -15.21 -5.88
N ALA A 61 7.71 -16.31 -5.58
CA ALA A 61 6.76 -16.34 -4.49
C ALA A 61 7.43 -15.90 -3.19
N THR A 62 6.73 -15.09 -2.41
CA THR A 62 7.23 -14.51 -1.16
C THR A 62 6.15 -14.48 -0.10
N LYS A 63 6.53 -14.21 1.14
CA LYS A 63 5.60 -14.02 2.26
C LYS A 63 5.67 -12.59 2.72
N LEU A 64 4.53 -11.94 2.80
CA LEU A 64 4.42 -10.57 3.30
C LEU A 64 3.75 -10.57 4.67
N ARG A 65 4.48 -10.09 5.68
CA ARG A 65 3.87 -9.74 6.98
C ARG A 65 3.18 -8.39 6.83
N HIS A 66 1.97 -8.27 7.38
CA HIS A 66 1.24 -7.00 7.38
C HIS A 66 0.64 -6.70 8.75
N SER A 67 0.39 -5.42 8.99
CA SER A 67 -0.08 -4.89 10.26
C SER A 67 -0.98 -3.70 10.00
N SER A 68 -1.99 -3.52 10.83
CA SER A 68 -2.86 -2.33 10.82
C SER A 68 -2.51 -1.42 11.99
N LEU A 69 -3.04 -0.21 11.95
CA LEU A 69 -2.94 0.74 13.06
C LEU A 69 -3.93 0.37 14.17
N ILE A 70 -3.46 0.38 15.42
CA ILE A 70 -4.30 0.09 16.61
C ILE A 70 -5.24 1.26 16.92
N GLY A 71 -4.83 2.50 16.67
CA GLY A 71 -5.53 3.74 17.04
C GLY A 71 -5.64 4.75 15.91
N ASP A 72 -6.47 5.78 16.10
CA ASP A 72 -6.47 6.95 15.22
C ASP A 72 -5.18 7.72 15.51
N THR A 73 -4.26 7.70 14.57
CA THR A 73 -2.98 8.37 14.70
C THR A 73 -2.94 9.50 13.68
N PRO A 74 -2.59 10.74 14.06
CA PRO A 74 -2.42 11.82 13.10
C PRO A 74 -1.46 11.37 11.99
N ALA A 75 -1.82 11.62 10.72
CA ALA A 75 -1.06 11.16 9.56
C ALA A 75 0.42 11.57 9.62
N GLU A 76 0.70 12.75 10.16
CA GLU A 76 2.05 13.29 10.34
C GLU A 76 2.90 12.44 11.33
N THR A 77 2.28 11.90 12.38
CA THR A 77 2.96 11.07 13.39
C THR A 77 3.27 9.68 12.85
N LEU A 78 2.43 9.15 11.95
CA LEU A 78 2.64 7.84 11.33
C LEU A 78 3.87 7.80 10.44
N PHE A 79 4.10 8.84 9.65
CA PHE A 79 5.29 8.94 8.80
C PHE A 79 6.57 8.99 9.63
N TYR A 80 6.58 9.77 10.72
CA TYR A 80 7.76 9.89 11.59
C TYR A 80 8.02 8.63 12.42
N ILE A 81 6.99 7.94 12.90
CA ILE A 81 7.12 6.73 13.72
C ILE A 81 7.43 5.50 12.85
N LEU A 82 6.78 5.36 11.69
CA LEU A 82 6.95 4.18 10.81
C LEU A 82 8.05 4.35 9.75
N GLY A 83 8.38 5.59 9.38
CA GLY A 83 9.43 5.92 8.40
C GLY A 83 10.86 5.94 8.95
N GLY A 84 11.02 5.74 10.26
CA GLY A 84 12.31 5.67 10.97
C GLY A 84 12.90 4.26 11.15
N GLU A 85 12.22 3.19 10.72
CA GLU A 85 12.70 1.80 10.85
C GLU A 85 13.46 1.29 9.60
N THR A 86 14.20 0.19 9.77
CA THR A 86 14.72 -0.67 8.69
C THR A 86 13.56 -1.16 7.83
N LYS A 87 13.38 -0.53 6.66
CA LYS A 87 12.24 -0.74 5.76
C LYS A 87 12.29 -2.14 5.16
N VAL A 88 11.29 -2.97 5.47
CA VAL A 88 11.04 -4.17 4.66
C VAL A 88 10.40 -3.68 3.37
N GLU A 89 11.20 -3.64 2.31
CA GLU A 89 10.74 -3.27 0.98
C GLU A 89 9.70 -4.27 0.49
N VAL A 90 8.59 -3.77 -0.02
CA VAL A 90 7.51 -4.57 -0.62
C VAL A 90 7.23 -4.08 -2.03
N SER A 91 6.87 -5.00 -2.92
CA SER A 91 6.51 -4.65 -4.29
C SER A 91 5.04 -4.22 -4.38
N LEU A 92 4.71 -3.38 -5.36
CA LEU A 92 3.31 -3.04 -5.68
C LEU A 92 2.50 -4.28 -6.10
N TRP A 93 3.16 -5.33 -6.61
CA TRP A 93 2.53 -6.64 -6.83
C TRP A 93 2.04 -7.29 -5.52
N ALA A 94 2.83 -7.18 -4.45
CA ALA A 94 2.43 -7.73 -3.15
C ALA A 94 1.21 -6.99 -2.59
N ILE A 95 1.18 -5.65 -2.75
CA ILE A 95 0.00 -4.83 -2.41
C ILE A 95 -1.21 -5.23 -3.25
N TRP A 96 -1.03 -5.39 -4.56
CA TRP A 96 -2.10 -5.82 -5.46
C TRP A 96 -2.70 -7.17 -5.07
N CYS A 97 -1.85 -8.16 -4.78
CA CYS A 97 -2.29 -9.48 -4.34
C CYS A 97 -3.03 -9.45 -3.00
N LEU A 98 -2.62 -8.55 -2.11
CA LEU A 98 -3.32 -8.28 -0.85
C LEU A 98 -4.74 -7.75 -1.12
N MET A 99 -4.88 -6.76 -2.00
CA MET A 99 -6.19 -6.21 -2.39
C MET A 99 -7.11 -7.27 -3.01
N ILE A 100 -6.58 -8.25 -3.75
CA ILE A 100 -7.37 -9.37 -4.32
C ILE A 100 -7.86 -10.31 -3.22
N LYS A 101 -6.95 -10.70 -2.31
CA LYS A 101 -7.19 -11.82 -1.40
C LYS A 101 -8.11 -11.50 -0.23
N ASP A 102 -8.08 -10.28 0.29
CA ASP A 102 -8.66 -10.04 1.61
C ASP A 102 -9.07 -8.59 1.89
N SER A 103 -10.25 -8.18 1.38
CA SER A 103 -10.88 -6.90 1.74
C SER A 103 -11.17 -6.80 3.24
N ALA A 104 -11.65 -7.88 3.86
CA ALA A 104 -12.07 -7.89 5.27
C ALA A 104 -10.92 -7.71 6.27
N THR A 105 -9.71 -8.19 5.95
CA THR A 105 -8.55 -8.07 6.85
C THR A 105 -7.72 -6.81 6.61
N LEU A 106 -7.75 -6.24 5.40
CA LEU A 106 -7.13 -4.94 5.08
C LEU A 106 -8.01 -3.74 5.48
N THR A 107 -9.31 -3.95 5.69
CA THR A 107 -10.28 -2.92 6.15
C THR A 107 -10.24 -2.65 7.64
N GLY A 108 -9.30 -3.24 8.40
CA GLY A 108 -9.16 -3.13 9.86
C GLY A 108 -9.62 -1.78 10.43
N CYS A 109 -10.89 -1.71 10.81
CA CYS A 109 -11.57 -0.56 11.39
C CYS A 109 -11.50 0.77 10.61
N GLY A 110 -11.37 0.77 9.28
CA GLY A 110 -11.31 1.99 8.47
C GLY A 110 -9.97 2.73 8.51
N LYS A 111 -8.90 2.05 8.97
CA LYS A 111 -7.55 2.62 9.09
C LYS A 111 -6.64 2.15 7.96
N PRO A 112 -5.73 3.01 7.44
CA PRO A 112 -4.84 2.65 6.35
C PRO A 112 -3.73 1.68 6.77
N ASN A 113 -3.41 0.74 5.88
CA ASN A 113 -2.20 -0.05 5.93
C ASN A 113 -1.08 0.73 5.21
N ILE A 114 0.11 0.79 5.82
CA ILE A 114 1.26 1.48 5.25
C ILE A 114 2.29 0.47 4.76
N PHE A 115 2.66 0.58 3.49
CA PHE A 115 3.64 -0.28 2.81
C PHE A 115 4.81 0.55 2.29
N HIS A 116 6.02 0.00 2.27
CA HIS A 116 7.20 0.72 1.78
C HIS A 116 7.63 0.16 0.43
N CYS A 117 7.43 0.94 -0.65
CA CYS A 117 7.64 0.51 -2.02
C CYS A 117 8.78 1.27 -2.70
N PRO A 118 9.65 0.59 -3.47
CA PRO A 118 10.57 1.26 -4.39
C PRO A 118 9.78 2.01 -5.47
N ALA A 119 10.07 3.30 -5.65
CA ALA A 119 9.47 4.17 -6.65
C ALA A 119 10.35 4.29 -7.91
N VAL A 120 9.84 5.01 -8.93
CA VAL A 120 10.57 5.26 -10.18
C VAL A 120 11.85 6.07 -10.00
N ASP A 121 11.99 6.80 -8.90
CA ASP A 121 13.20 7.57 -8.55
C ASP A 121 14.29 6.71 -7.88
N GLY A 122 14.04 5.40 -7.72
CA GLY A 122 14.94 4.45 -7.07
C GLY A 122 14.96 4.54 -5.54
N ARG A 123 14.11 5.36 -4.92
CA ARG A 123 13.98 5.48 -3.46
C ARG A 123 12.77 4.70 -2.97
N VAL A 124 12.77 4.37 -1.69
CA VAL A 124 11.65 3.68 -1.02
C VAL A 124 10.72 4.70 -0.39
N HIS A 125 9.47 4.72 -0.86
CA HIS A 125 8.42 5.63 -0.41
C HIS A 125 7.27 4.87 0.27
N PRO A 126 6.63 5.47 1.29
CA PRO A 126 5.43 4.90 1.89
C PRO A 126 4.22 5.00 0.96
N VAL A 127 3.44 3.94 0.94
CA VAL A 127 2.18 3.79 0.22
C VAL A 127 1.10 3.46 1.25
N GLY A 128 0.12 4.36 1.39
CA GLY A 128 -1.08 4.12 2.16
C GLY A 128 -2.13 3.39 1.33
N VAL A 129 -2.72 2.34 1.91
CA VAL A 129 -3.74 1.51 1.26
C VAL A 129 -4.89 1.28 2.23
N TYR A 130 -6.10 1.65 1.83
CA TYR A 130 -7.32 1.38 2.58
C TYR A 130 -8.50 1.18 1.63
N GLU A 131 -9.52 0.45 2.07
CA GLU A 131 -10.77 0.29 1.31
C GLU A 131 -11.86 1.18 1.91
N SER A 132 -12.61 1.84 1.03
CA SER A 132 -13.78 2.64 1.35
C SER A 132 -15.03 2.02 0.74
N THR A 133 -16.21 2.58 1.00
CA THR A 133 -17.46 2.13 0.40
C THR A 133 -17.48 2.18 -1.14
N SER A 134 -16.62 3.01 -1.75
CA SER A 134 -16.54 3.16 -3.21
C SER A 134 -15.46 2.30 -3.87
N GLY A 135 -14.61 1.62 -3.07
CA GLY A 135 -13.46 0.82 -3.51
C GLY A 135 -12.16 1.17 -2.76
N TRP A 136 -11.04 0.68 -3.29
CA TRP A 136 -9.69 0.87 -2.75
C TRP A 136 -9.14 2.27 -3.02
N ASN A 137 -8.44 2.81 -2.03
CA ASN A 137 -7.77 4.10 -2.11
C ASN A 137 -6.28 3.92 -1.90
N LEU A 138 -5.50 4.59 -2.74
CA LEU A 138 -4.04 4.52 -2.76
C LEU A 138 -3.46 5.92 -2.63
N SER A 139 -2.63 6.10 -1.62
CA SER A 139 -1.92 7.35 -1.40
C SER A 139 -0.41 7.11 -1.43
N GLY A 140 0.29 7.82 -2.30
CA GLY A 140 1.73 7.93 -2.21
C GLY A 140 2.00 8.99 -1.17
N VAL A 141 2.50 8.63 0.00
CA VAL A 141 2.83 9.63 1.02
C VAL A 141 4.13 10.30 0.59
N GLY A 142 3.98 11.27 -0.31
CA GLY A 142 4.99 12.28 -0.56
C GLY A 142 5.14 13.13 0.70
N LEU A 143 6.38 13.51 1.01
CA LEU A 143 6.74 14.46 2.06
C LEU A 143 6.22 15.88 1.73
N GLU A 144 4.93 16.05 1.42
CA GLU A 144 4.27 17.35 1.43
C GLU A 144 2.85 17.16 1.95
N VAL A 145 2.68 17.60 3.21
CA VAL A 145 1.41 17.76 3.92
C VAL A 145 0.39 18.35 2.96
N THR A 146 -0.57 17.55 2.52
CA THR A 146 -1.83 18.08 2.04
C THR A 146 -2.88 17.68 3.06
N ASN A 147 -3.30 18.67 3.83
CA ASN A 147 -4.38 18.58 4.81
C ASN A 147 -5.58 17.88 4.17
N TYR A 148 -5.93 16.70 4.66
CA TYR A 148 -7.27 16.14 4.46
C TYR A 148 -8.18 16.84 5.47
N CYS A 149 -9.06 17.71 4.96
CA CYS A 149 -10.19 18.28 5.69
C CYS A 149 -11.25 17.23 5.99
#